data_AF-A0A251R3V3-F1
#
_entry.id   AF-A0A251R3V3-F1
#
_cell.length_a   1.000
_cell.length_b   1.000
_cell.length_c   1.000
_cell.angle_alpha   90.00
_cell.angle_beta   90.00
_cell.angle_gamma   90.00
#
_symmetry.space_group_name_H-M   'P 1'
#
loop_
_entity.id
_entity.type
_entity.pdbx_description
1 polymer ?
#
loop_
_entity_poly.entity_id
_entity_poly.type
_entity_poly.pdbx_seq_one_letter_code
_entity_poly.pdbx_strand_id
1 'polypeptide(L)'
;MDKSWIDLTDRSSNEYLNGLESFLDFAFDNSMGDTRIYCPCKKCYNRYFVTREVARAHIIVDGFWSKYKNWTHVVDDDIIGMVHEAFEHPNLDSSMRNDGSTENEYGEGPNDETTNYFKLLQDAECPLYPGCKNFTKLSFIVRLLHTKVLCGWTDKSVTILLTLLKEAFPNEVQLPDSYNEAQKITDDLAFTYNTWDACPNNCMLFRNEDEKLESCAICHESRYKKVDGQPTNVVNGNRKIPAKQVRYFPLKPRLQRLFMSSKTASHMRWHAEERTDDGVLRHPADSPAWKEFDAKNPDFSSEV
;
A
#
# COMPACT_ATOMS: atom_id res chain seq x y z
N MET A 1 -24.01 12.14 5.69
CA MET A 1 -25.18 11.33 6.09
C MET A 1 -25.16 11.14 7.60
N ASP A 2 -26.32 11.23 8.26
CA ASP A 2 -26.45 10.95 9.69
C ASP A 2 -26.17 9.46 9.98
N LYS A 3 -25.43 9.20 11.06
CA LYS A 3 -24.95 7.88 11.48
C LYS A 3 -25.38 7.52 12.90
N SER A 4 -26.10 8.41 13.58
CA SER A 4 -26.59 8.21 14.94
C SER A 4 -27.50 6.98 15.05
N TRP A 5 -28.27 6.69 13.99
CA TRP A 5 -29.19 5.56 13.90
C TRP A 5 -28.51 4.18 14.05
N ILE A 6 -27.21 4.07 13.73
CA ILE A 6 -26.45 2.80 13.79
C ILE A 6 -26.35 2.26 15.21
N ASP A 7 -26.35 3.15 16.20
CA ASP A 7 -26.22 2.79 17.62
C ASP A 7 -27.58 2.57 18.31
N LEU A 8 -28.71 2.74 17.59
CA LEU A 8 -30.03 2.52 18.16
C LEU A 8 -30.25 1.03 18.45
N THR A 9 -30.72 0.74 19.66
CA THR A 9 -31.05 -0.61 20.09
C THR A 9 -32.37 -1.10 19.52
N ASP A 10 -33.31 -0.18 19.30
CA ASP A 10 -34.60 -0.48 18.66
C ASP A 10 -34.47 -0.41 17.14
N ARG A 11 -34.42 -1.59 16.51
CA ARG A 11 -34.30 -1.74 15.05
C ARG A 11 -35.65 -1.69 14.32
N SER A 12 -36.74 -1.57 15.07
CA SER A 12 -38.08 -1.34 14.54
C SER A 12 -38.48 0.13 14.56
N SER A 13 -37.63 1.00 15.14
CA SER A 13 -37.88 2.43 15.17
C SER A 13 -37.81 3.04 13.77
N ASN A 14 -38.63 4.07 13.56
CA ASN A 14 -38.63 4.80 12.29
C ASN A 14 -37.27 5.47 12.03
N GLU A 15 -36.55 5.91 13.07
CA GLU A 15 -35.20 6.48 12.89
C GLU A 15 -34.22 5.43 12.36
N TYR A 16 -34.25 4.21 12.89
CA TYR A 16 -33.38 3.12 12.43
C TYR A 16 -33.71 2.73 10.98
N LEU A 17 -35.00 2.60 10.64
CA LEU A 17 -35.44 2.23 9.29
C LEU A 17 -35.10 3.32 8.26
N ASN A 18 -35.30 4.60 8.59
CA ASN A 18 -34.97 5.71 7.70
C ASN A 18 -33.45 5.84 7.49
N GLY A 19 -32.67 5.63 8.55
CA GLY A 19 -31.21 5.60 8.47
C GLY A 19 -30.69 4.44 7.61
N LEU A 20 -31.30 3.26 7.77
CA LEU A 20 -31.02 2.09 6.94
C LEU A 20 -31.30 2.33 5.46
N GLU A 21 -32.47 2.86 5.10
CA GLU A 21 -32.79 3.15 3.69
C GLU A 21 -31.83 4.18 3.12
N SER A 22 -31.52 5.25 3.87
CA SER A 22 -30.54 6.26 3.45
C SER A 22 -29.17 5.64 3.19
N PHE A 23 -28.72 4.72 4.04
CA PHE A 23 -27.46 3.99 3.83
C PHE A 23 -27.50 3.11 2.57
N LEU A 24 -28.60 2.39 2.34
CA LEU A 24 -28.74 1.54 1.16
C LEU A 24 -28.73 2.40 -0.11
N ASP A 25 -29.47 3.50 -0.14
CA ASP A 25 -29.45 4.46 -1.27
C ASP A 25 -28.03 4.92 -1.55
N PHE A 26 -27.32 5.40 -0.52
CA PHE A 26 -25.93 5.80 -0.67
C PHE A 26 -25.03 4.66 -1.17
N ALA A 27 -25.18 3.45 -0.65
CA ALA A 27 -24.31 2.33 -1.02
C ALA A 27 -24.52 1.89 -2.48
N PHE A 28 -25.76 1.90 -2.97
CA PHE A 28 -26.10 1.51 -4.35
C PHE A 28 -25.92 2.64 -5.37
N ASP A 29 -26.13 3.90 -4.98
CA ASP A 29 -25.82 5.04 -5.84
C ASP A 29 -24.30 5.12 -6.13
N ASN A 30 -23.49 4.63 -5.18
CA ASN A 30 -22.03 4.60 -5.30
C ASN A 30 -21.46 3.25 -5.77
N SER A 31 -22.29 2.26 -6.15
CA SER A 31 -21.82 0.93 -6.60
C SER A 31 -21.44 0.88 -8.10
N MET A 32 -21.29 2.03 -8.78
CA MET A 32 -20.99 2.13 -10.21
C MET A 32 -21.89 1.26 -11.12
N GLY A 33 -23.16 1.09 -10.73
CA GLY A 33 -24.15 0.31 -11.48
C GLY A 33 -24.21 -1.19 -11.12
N ASP A 34 -23.47 -1.65 -10.11
CA ASP A 34 -23.65 -3.00 -9.58
C ASP A 34 -24.95 -3.11 -8.76
N THR A 35 -25.64 -4.23 -8.91
CA THR A 35 -26.90 -4.57 -8.22
C THR A 35 -26.67 -5.18 -6.84
N ARG A 36 -25.40 -5.26 -6.39
CA ARG A 36 -25.00 -5.85 -5.11
C ARG A 36 -23.99 -4.98 -4.35
N ILE A 37 -23.96 -5.15 -3.03
CA ILE A 37 -23.01 -4.50 -2.10
C ILE A 37 -22.48 -5.51 -1.07
N TYR A 38 -21.35 -5.20 -0.44
CA TYR A 38 -20.89 -5.94 0.73
C TYR A 38 -21.82 -5.70 1.92
N CYS A 39 -22.31 -6.79 2.53
CA CYS A 39 -23.30 -6.71 3.61
C CYS A 39 -22.66 -6.28 4.94
N PRO A 40 -23.05 -5.12 5.52
CA PRO A 40 -22.48 -4.59 6.75
C PRO A 40 -23.17 -5.11 8.02
N CYS A 41 -23.97 -6.18 7.93
CA CYS A 41 -24.61 -6.72 9.13
C CYS A 41 -23.59 -7.38 10.07
N LYS A 42 -23.95 -7.53 11.35
CA LYS A 42 -23.10 -8.15 12.38
C LYS A 42 -22.76 -9.62 12.11
N LYS A 43 -23.43 -10.31 11.18
CA LYS A 43 -23.05 -11.67 10.75
C LYS A 43 -22.09 -11.66 9.57
N CYS A 44 -22.33 -10.77 8.61
CA CYS A 44 -21.60 -10.74 7.36
C CYS A 44 -20.27 -9.99 7.46
N TYR A 45 -20.14 -8.98 8.32
CA TYR A 45 -18.92 -8.19 8.50
C TYR A 45 -18.29 -7.71 7.18
N ASN A 46 -19.10 -7.21 6.25
CA ASN A 46 -18.67 -6.80 4.90
C ASN A 46 -17.99 -7.89 4.06
N ARG A 47 -18.23 -9.19 4.34
CA ARG A 47 -17.61 -10.31 3.59
C ARG A 47 -18.43 -10.81 2.42
N TYR A 48 -19.76 -10.69 2.50
CA TYR A 48 -20.66 -11.28 1.51
C TYR A 48 -21.27 -10.21 0.62
N PHE A 49 -21.21 -10.44 -0.68
CA PHE A 49 -21.73 -9.55 -1.71
C PHE A 49 -23.19 -9.92 -2.04
N VAL A 50 -24.14 -9.07 -1.65
CA VAL A 50 -25.56 -9.38 -1.62
C VAL A 50 -26.40 -8.27 -2.24
N THR A 51 -27.62 -8.59 -2.67
CA THR A 51 -28.56 -7.59 -3.24
C THR A 51 -29.10 -6.65 -2.16
N ARG A 52 -29.74 -5.57 -2.59
CA ARG A 52 -30.34 -4.57 -1.70
C ARG A 52 -31.32 -5.19 -0.71
N GLU A 53 -32.18 -6.08 -1.18
CA GLU A 53 -33.22 -6.73 -0.38
C GLU A 53 -32.61 -7.62 0.70
N VAL A 54 -31.54 -8.35 0.34
CA VAL A 54 -30.83 -9.24 1.27
C VAL A 54 -30.05 -8.42 2.30
N ALA A 55 -29.34 -7.37 1.89
CA ALA A 55 -28.63 -6.47 2.80
C ALA A 55 -29.60 -5.84 3.82
N ARG A 56 -30.74 -5.35 3.33
CA ARG A 56 -31.81 -4.78 4.16
C ARG A 56 -32.31 -5.77 5.20
N ALA A 57 -32.68 -6.99 4.78
CA ALA A 57 -33.17 -8.02 5.67
C ALA A 57 -32.14 -8.38 6.74
N HIS A 58 -30.88 -8.57 6.36
CA HIS A 58 -29.79 -8.87 7.30
C HIS A 58 -29.55 -7.74 8.30
N ILE A 59 -29.59 -6.48 7.88
CA ILE A 59 -29.37 -5.35 8.80
C ILE A 59 -30.55 -5.20 9.79
N ILE A 60 -31.78 -5.52 9.39
CA ILE A 60 -32.94 -5.54 10.30
C ILE A 60 -32.81 -6.70 11.30
N VAL A 61 -32.56 -7.92 10.81
CA VAL A 61 -32.57 -9.14 11.65
C VAL A 61 -31.32 -9.27 12.51
N ASP A 62 -30.14 -9.02 11.95
CA ASP A 62 -28.85 -9.23 12.61
C ASP A 62 -28.21 -7.94 13.13
N GLY A 63 -28.67 -6.79 12.64
CA GLY A 63 -28.21 -5.48 13.08
C GLY A 63 -27.00 -5.00 12.30
N PHE A 64 -26.84 -3.68 12.24
CA PHE A 64 -25.70 -3.05 11.59
C PHE A 64 -24.41 -3.24 12.40
N TRP A 65 -23.28 -3.44 11.72
CA TRP A 65 -21.98 -3.52 12.38
C TRP A 65 -21.53 -2.13 12.84
N SER A 66 -21.62 -1.87 14.15
CA SER A 66 -21.40 -0.54 14.75
C SER A 66 -20.00 0.05 14.54
N LYS A 67 -19.00 -0.77 14.17
CA LYS A 67 -17.66 -0.27 13.83
C LYS A 67 -17.55 0.24 12.39
N TYR A 68 -18.51 -0.08 11.53
CA TYR A 68 -18.54 0.36 10.14
C TYR A 68 -19.21 1.73 10.01
N LYS A 69 -18.60 2.76 10.59
CA LYS A 69 -19.09 4.15 10.51
C LYS A 69 -18.35 4.98 9.48
N ASN A 70 -17.22 4.49 8.97
CA ASN A 70 -16.49 5.12 7.88
C ASN A 70 -16.96 4.53 6.56
N TRP A 71 -18.03 5.12 6.03
CA TRP A 71 -18.50 4.90 4.65
C TRP A 71 -17.73 5.85 3.72
N THR A 72 -16.40 5.86 3.83
CA THR A 72 -15.58 6.38 2.73
C THR A 72 -15.87 5.47 1.54
N HIS A 73 -15.96 6.04 0.34
CA HIS A 73 -16.02 5.28 -0.90
C HIS A 73 -15.07 4.10 -0.81
N VAL A 74 -15.61 2.89 -0.64
CA VAL A 74 -14.91 1.67 -1.02
C VAL A 74 -15.22 1.47 -2.51
N VAL A 75 -15.01 2.55 -3.28
CA VAL A 75 -14.58 2.37 -4.65
C VAL A 75 -13.16 1.86 -4.46
N ASP A 76 -12.86 0.71 -5.06
CA ASP A 76 -11.51 0.11 -5.20
C ASP A 76 -10.45 0.88 -4.43
N ASP A 77 -9.86 0.25 -3.40
CA ASP A 77 -8.50 0.52 -2.89
C ASP A 77 -7.90 1.65 -3.72
N ASP A 78 -7.99 2.91 -3.25
CA ASP A 78 -7.77 4.13 -4.04
C ASP A 78 -6.30 4.23 -4.42
N ILE A 79 -5.83 3.23 -5.14
CA ILE A 79 -4.51 2.98 -5.63
C ILE A 79 -4.20 4.09 -6.63
N ILE A 80 -5.20 4.59 -7.34
CA ILE A 80 -5.01 5.76 -8.21
C ILE A 80 -4.69 6.97 -7.34
N GLY A 81 -5.50 7.31 -6.34
CA GLY A 81 -5.25 8.42 -5.44
C GLY A 81 -3.99 8.24 -4.58
N MET A 82 -3.65 7.02 -4.17
CA MET A 82 -2.42 6.70 -3.42
C MET A 82 -1.18 6.74 -4.30
N VAL A 83 -1.26 6.30 -5.56
CA VAL A 83 -0.16 6.41 -6.54
C VAL A 83 -0.02 7.89 -6.95
N HIS A 84 -1.13 8.57 -7.23
CA HIS A 84 -1.11 10.02 -7.49
C HIS A 84 -0.57 10.79 -6.29
N GLU A 85 -1.00 10.53 -5.06
CA GLU A 85 -0.48 11.24 -3.87
C GLU A 85 0.98 10.89 -3.57
N ALA A 86 1.42 9.66 -3.84
CA ALA A 86 2.81 9.24 -3.66
C ALA A 86 3.75 9.83 -4.72
N PHE A 87 3.25 10.18 -5.91
CA PHE A 87 4.07 10.57 -7.06
C PHE A 87 3.67 11.90 -7.72
N GLU A 88 2.66 12.63 -7.22
CA GLU A 88 2.37 13.99 -7.66
C GLU A 88 3.50 14.91 -7.23
N HIS A 89 4.46 15.09 -8.14
CA HIS A 89 5.37 16.22 -8.12
C HIS A 89 4.57 17.49 -8.47
N PRO A 90 4.60 18.54 -7.63
CA PRO A 90 4.22 19.86 -8.11
C PRO A 90 5.20 20.23 -9.21
N ASN A 91 4.71 20.32 -10.45
CA ASN A 91 5.35 20.84 -11.65
C ASN A 91 6.83 21.21 -11.49
N LEU A 92 7.70 20.43 -12.13
CA LEU A 92 9.15 20.70 -12.27
C LEU A 92 9.46 22.08 -12.90
N ASP A 93 8.45 22.81 -13.37
CA ASP A 93 8.55 24.13 -14.02
C ASP A 93 8.51 25.32 -13.02
N SER A 94 8.27 25.13 -11.73
CA SER A 94 8.17 26.25 -10.77
C SER A 94 9.33 26.43 -9.78
N SER A 95 10.35 25.56 -9.77
CA SER A 95 11.48 25.70 -8.81
C SER A 95 12.69 26.48 -9.32
N MET A 96 12.69 26.98 -10.56
CA MET A 96 13.65 28.02 -10.99
C MET A 96 13.21 29.44 -10.59
N ARG A 97 12.59 29.59 -9.42
CA ARG A 97 12.53 30.89 -8.75
C ARG A 97 13.63 30.92 -7.69
N ASN A 98 14.75 31.45 -8.14
CA ASN A 98 15.85 32.01 -7.37
C ASN A 98 15.33 32.67 -6.08
N ASP A 99 15.37 31.94 -4.97
CA ASP A 99 15.37 32.54 -3.64
C ASP A 99 16.82 32.56 -3.17
N GLY A 100 17.32 33.78 -2.96
CA GLY A 100 18.70 34.04 -2.63
C GLY A 100 18.94 33.69 -1.17
N SER A 101 19.50 32.51 -0.91
CA SER A 101 20.11 32.19 0.37
C SER A 101 21.41 31.40 0.14
N THR A 102 22.50 32.13 0.35
CA THR A 102 23.90 31.72 0.60
C THR A 102 24.28 30.27 0.33
N GLU A 103 25.17 30.11 -0.65
CA GLU A 103 25.92 28.89 -0.97
C GLU A 103 26.57 28.29 0.27
N ASN A 104 26.07 27.15 0.74
CA ASN A 104 26.84 26.19 1.52
C ASN A 104 27.28 25.08 0.57
N GLU A 105 28.57 25.06 0.23
CA GLU A 105 29.27 24.12 -0.67
C GLU A 105 29.41 22.69 -0.09
N TYR A 106 28.32 22.06 0.34
CA TYR A 106 28.29 20.63 0.67
C TYR A 106 27.03 19.95 0.10
N GLY A 107 26.76 20.16 -1.18
CA GLY A 107 25.78 19.37 -1.91
C GLY A 107 26.48 18.34 -2.78
N GLU A 108 26.67 17.11 -2.30
CA GLU A 108 26.82 16.00 -3.24
C GLU A 108 25.57 16.00 -4.12
N GLY A 109 25.76 16.18 -5.43
CA GLY A 109 24.67 16.06 -6.40
C GLY A 109 23.94 14.72 -6.24
N PRO A 110 22.72 14.59 -6.78
CA PRO A 110 21.97 13.35 -6.65
C PRO A 110 22.83 12.17 -7.14
N ASN A 111 23.11 11.23 -6.22
CA ASN A 111 23.82 9.99 -6.54
C ASN A 111 23.19 9.31 -7.78
N ASP A 112 23.97 8.53 -8.53
CA ASP A 112 23.52 7.88 -9.77
C ASP A 112 22.23 7.05 -9.57
N GLU A 113 22.07 6.44 -8.38
CA GLU A 113 20.87 5.72 -7.96
C GLU A 113 19.62 6.63 -7.89
N THR A 114 19.76 7.83 -7.33
CA THR A 114 18.71 8.84 -7.21
C THR A 114 18.29 9.33 -8.60
N THR A 115 19.26 9.59 -9.47
CA THR A 115 19.01 10.06 -10.85
C THR A 115 18.28 8.99 -11.68
N ASN A 116 18.65 7.72 -11.52
CA ASN A 116 17.96 6.62 -12.20
C ASN A 116 16.53 6.42 -11.69
N TYR A 117 16.30 6.58 -10.39
CA TYR A 117 14.96 6.51 -9.81
C TYR A 117 14.03 7.61 -10.34
N PHE A 118 14.50 8.86 -10.46
CA PHE A 118 13.70 9.95 -11.03
C PHE A 118 13.36 9.73 -12.50
N LYS A 119 14.28 9.17 -13.29
CA LYS A 119 13.99 8.80 -14.69
C LYS A 119 12.91 7.73 -14.77
N LEU A 120 12.98 6.71 -13.91
CA LEU A 120 11.96 5.67 -13.84
C LEU A 120 10.59 6.22 -13.44
N LEU A 121 10.54 7.17 -12.51
CA LEU A 121 9.31 7.86 -12.13
C LEU A 121 8.70 8.64 -13.29
N GLN A 122 9.51 9.47 -13.96
CA GLN A 122 9.06 10.27 -15.08
C GLN A 122 8.52 9.40 -16.23
N ASP A 123 9.20 8.30 -16.53
CA ASP A 123 8.76 7.34 -17.55
C ASP A 123 7.46 6.62 -17.13
N ALA A 124 7.27 6.38 -15.85
CA ALA A 124 6.10 5.68 -15.32
C ALA A 124 4.87 6.61 -15.22
N GLU A 125 5.07 7.91 -15.01
CA GLU A 125 4.03 8.95 -14.97
C GLU A 125 3.56 9.40 -16.36
N CYS A 126 4.26 9.01 -17.43
CA CYS A 126 3.82 9.29 -18.79
C CYS A 126 2.39 8.76 -19.03
N PRO A 127 1.54 9.51 -19.78
CA PRO A 127 0.25 9.01 -20.24
C PRO A 127 0.41 7.64 -20.91
N LEU A 128 -0.56 6.74 -20.67
CA LEU A 128 -0.50 5.38 -21.24
C LEU A 128 -0.35 5.38 -22.77
N TYR A 129 -0.98 6.37 -23.40
CA TYR A 129 -0.86 6.74 -24.81
C TYR A 129 -1.08 8.26 -24.95
N PRO A 130 -0.64 8.89 -26.06
CA PRO A 130 -0.82 10.33 -26.27
C PRO A 130 -2.28 10.77 -26.10
N GLY A 131 -2.52 11.71 -25.19
CA GLY A 131 -3.87 12.22 -24.90
C GLY A 131 -4.70 11.37 -23.92
N CYS A 132 -4.15 10.28 -23.36
CA CYS A 132 -4.82 9.54 -22.29
C CYS A 132 -4.91 10.39 -21.01
N LYS A 133 -6.12 10.77 -20.60
CA LYS A 133 -6.35 11.58 -19.39
C LYS A 133 -6.60 10.74 -18.14
N ASN A 134 -6.98 9.48 -18.32
CA ASN A 134 -7.46 8.64 -17.23
C ASN A 134 -6.37 7.71 -16.65
N PHE A 135 -5.31 7.45 -17.42
CA PHE A 135 -4.27 6.48 -17.05
C PHE A 135 -2.88 6.97 -17.43
N THR A 136 -1.96 6.88 -16.48
CA THR A 136 -0.53 6.85 -16.73
C THR A 136 -0.10 5.40 -16.94
N LYS A 137 1.10 5.19 -17.47
CA LYS A 137 1.69 3.85 -17.59
C LYS A 137 1.74 3.16 -16.23
N LEU A 138 2.15 3.86 -15.18
CA LEU A 138 2.24 3.33 -13.82
C LEU A 138 0.87 2.97 -13.26
N SER A 139 -0.09 3.91 -13.30
CA SER A 139 -1.39 3.68 -12.69
C SER A 139 -2.13 2.52 -13.37
N PHE A 140 -1.93 2.34 -14.68
CA PHE A 140 -2.44 1.18 -15.40
C PHE A 140 -1.78 -0.13 -14.95
N ILE A 141 -0.44 -0.18 -14.87
CA ILE A 141 0.30 -1.38 -14.46
C ILE A 141 -0.06 -1.80 -13.04
N VAL A 142 -0.08 -0.86 -12.09
CA VAL A 142 -0.41 -1.16 -10.68
C VAL A 142 -1.83 -1.69 -10.58
N ARG A 143 -2.80 -1.09 -11.28
CA ARG A 143 -4.18 -1.59 -11.32
C ARG A 143 -4.27 -2.98 -11.94
N LEU A 144 -3.54 -3.25 -13.02
CA LEU A 144 -3.52 -4.58 -13.64
C LEU A 144 -2.96 -5.64 -12.69
N LEU A 145 -1.86 -5.34 -12.00
CA LEU A 145 -1.26 -6.25 -11.02
C LEU A 145 -2.18 -6.44 -9.80
N HIS A 146 -2.87 -5.41 -9.36
CA HIS A 146 -3.87 -5.50 -8.29
C HIS A 146 -5.05 -6.39 -8.70
N THR A 147 -5.64 -6.14 -9.88
CA THR A 147 -6.72 -6.98 -10.44
C THR A 147 -6.27 -8.43 -10.57
N LYS A 148 -5.03 -8.68 -11.00
CA LYS A 148 -4.48 -10.03 -11.06
C LYS A 148 -4.55 -10.71 -9.69
N VAL A 149 -4.13 -10.04 -8.63
CA VAL A 149 -4.13 -10.59 -7.27
C VAL A 149 -5.56 -10.80 -6.77
N LEU A 150 -6.43 -9.79 -6.92
CA LEU A 150 -7.82 -9.86 -6.45
C LEU A 150 -8.62 -10.95 -7.16
N CYS A 151 -8.45 -11.08 -8.47
CA CYS A 151 -9.20 -12.02 -9.29
C CYS A 151 -8.47 -13.35 -9.51
N GLY A 152 -7.31 -13.56 -8.89
CA GLY A 152 -6.54 -14.80 -9.00
C GLY A 152 -6.05 -15.11 -10.42
N TRP A 153 -5.75 -14.09 -11.22
CA TRP A 153 -5.25 -14.31 -12.59
C TRP A 153 -3.86 -14.93 -12.58
N THR A 154 -3.62 -15.81 -13.54
CA THR A 154 -2.30 -16.39 -13.77
C THR A 154 -1.35 -15.39 -14.44
N ASP A 155 -0.05 -15.58 -14.26
CA ASP A 155 0.98 -14.73 -14.92
C ASP A 155 0.86 -14.85 -16.45
N LYS A 156 0.49 -16.05 -16.93
CA LYS A 156 0.24 -16.32 -18.35
C LYS A 156 -0.95 -15.52 -18.88
N SER A 157 -2.08 -15.48 -18.16
CA SER A 157 -3.26 -14.73 -18.62
C SER A 157 -3.03 -13.22 -18.63
N VAL A 158 -2.27 -12.67 -17.67
CA VAL A 158 -1.87 -11.27 -17.70
C VAL A 158 -0.97 -10.97 -18.90
N THR A 159 0.01 -11.85 -19.17
CA THR A 159 0.90 -11.70 -20.32
C THR A 159 0.11 -11.71 -21.64
N ILE A 160 -0.80 -12.66 -21.82
CA ILE A 160 -1.68 -12.72 -23.00
C ILE A 160 -2.51 -11.44 -23.15
N LEU A 161 -3.06 -10.91 -22.05
CA LEU A 161 -3.82 -9.65 -22.09
C LEU A 161 -2.93 -8.47 -22.51
N LEU A 162 -1.73 -8.35 -21.96
CA LEU A 162 -0.78 -7.29 -22.34
C LEU A 162 -0.43 -7.37 -23.83
N THR A 163 -0.17 -8.57 -24.36
CA THR A 163 0.08 -8.77 -25.79
C THR A 163 -1.12 -8.35 -26.64
N LEU A 164 -2.33 -8.77 -26.26
CA LEU A 164 -3.56 -8.42 -26.98
C LEU A 164 -3.80 -6.89 -26.99
N LEU A 165 -3.54 -6.22 -25.86
CA LEU A 165 -3.67 -4.76 -25.77
C LEU A 165 -2.66 -4.05 -26.67
N LYS A 166 -1.42 -4.54 -26.77
CA LYS A 166 -0.44 -3.99 -27.71
C LYS A 166 -0.85 -4.20 -29.16
N GLU A 167 -1.37 -5.37 -29.51
CA GLU A 167 -1.86 -5.64 -30.87
C GLU A 167 -3.07 -4.77 -31.23
N ALA A 168 -3.96 -4.51 -30.28
CA ALA A 168 -5.11 -3.64 -30.46
C ALA A 168 -4.73 -2.14 -30.57
N PHE A 169 -3.63 -1.74 -29.93
CA PHE A 169 -3.15 -0.35 -29.89
C PHE A 169 -1.65 -0.23 -30.28
N PRO A 170 -1.27 -0.59 -31.51
CA PRO A 170 0.13 -0.90 -31.86
C PRO A 170 1.07 0.31 -31.93
N ASN A 171 0.56 1.54 -32.09
CA ASN A 171 1.42 2.70 -32.40
C ASN A 171 1.51 3.74 -31.29
N GLU A 172 0.90 3.52 -30.12
CA GLU A 172 0.75 4.58 -29.13
C GLU A 172 0.87 4.14 -27.66
N VAL A 173 0.81 2.83 -27.37
CA VAL A 173 0.68 2.36 -25.99
C VAL A 173 2.01 1.87 -25.42
N GLN A 174 2.51 2.54 -24.36
CA GLN A 174 3.76 2.18 -23.68
C GLN A 174 3.56 1.09 -22.61
N LEU A 175 3.11 -0.10 -23.01
CA LEU A 175 2.93 -1.22 -22.07
C LEU A 175 4.14 -2.15 -21.96
N PRO A 176 4.27 -2.92 -20.86
CA PRO A 176 5.24 -4.01 -20.74
C PRO A 176 4.87 -5.20 -21.66
N ASP A 177 5.86 -5.97 -22.12
CA ASP A 177 5.64 -7.15 -22.98
C ASP A 177 5.10 -8.36 -22.20
N SER A 178 5.28 -8.38 -20.88
CA SER A 178 4.88 -9.51 -20.06
C SER A 178 4.54 -9.12 -18.62
N TYR A 179 3.93 -10.05 -17.90
CA TYR A 179 3.75 -9.92 -16.45
C TYR A 179 5.08 -9.66 -15.71
N ASN A 180 6.16 -10.34 -16.11
CA ASN A 180 7.45 -10.18 -15.45
C ASN A 180 8.03 -8.77 -15.64
N GLU A 181 7.85 -8.17 -16.81
CA GLU A 181 8.27 -6.79 -17.06
C GLU A 181 7.37 -5.79 -16.32
N ALA A 182 6.06 -6.04 -16.27
CA ALA A 182 5.14 -5.24 -15.47
C ALA A 182 5.52 -5.28 -13.98
N GLN A 183 5.87 -6.46 -13.47
CA GLN A 183 6.37 -6.64 -12.11
C GLN A 183 7.71 -5.94 -11.89
N LYS A 184 8.63 -6.03 -12.86
CA LYS A 184 9.93 -5.37 -12.79
C LYS A 184 9.78 -3.85 -12.66
N ILE A 185 8.84 -3.23 -13.37
CA ILE A 185 8.56 -1.79 -13.22
C ILE A 185 8.14 -1.46 -11.78
N THR A 186 7.31 -2.29 -11.16
CA THR A 186 6.96 -2.08 -9.74
C THR A 186 8.14 -2.34 -8.80
N ASP A 187 9.01 -3.29 -9.14
CA ASP A 187 10.18 -3.62 -8.35
C ASP A 187 11.23 -2.48 -8.42
N ASP A 188 11.47 -1.94 -9.61
CA ASP A 188 12.38 -0.82 -9.89
C ASP A 188 11.89 0.47 -9.20
N LEU A 189 10.56 0.63 -9.04
CA LEU A 189 9.95 1.70 -8.24
C LEU A 189 9.98 1.43 -6.73
N ALA A 190 10.72 0.42 -6.29
CA ALA A 190 10.90 0.02 -4.91
C ALA A 190 9.59 -0.33 -4.17
N PHE A 191 8.59 -0.89 -4.86
CA PHE A 191 7.46 -1.57 -4.21
C PHE A 191 7.83 -2.98 -3.70
N THR A 192 9.13 -3.28 -3.65
CA THR A 192 9.67 -4.57 -3.26
C THR A 192 9.57 -4.82 -1.76
N TYR A 193 9.63 -6.10 -1.44
CA TYR A 193 9.83 -6.59 -0.09
C TYR A 193 10.86 -7.71 -0.13
N ASN A 194 11.66 -7.81 0.92
CA ASN A 194 12.50 -8.96 1.15
C ASN A 194 11.67 -10.02 1.87
N THR A 195 11.88 -11.29 1.54
CA THR A 195 11.27 -12.39 2.27
C THR A 195 12.33 -13.03 3.15
N TRP A 196 12.05 -13.13 4.45
CA TRP A 196 12.89 -13.83 5.39
C TRP A 196 12.14 -15.02 5.96
N ASP A 197 12.85 -16.13 6.13
CA ASP A 197 12.28 -17.27 6.79
C ASP A 197 12.22 -17.00 8.29
N ALA A 198 11.16 -17.47 8.93
CA ALA A 198 10.93 -17.30 10.36
C ALA A 198 10.81 -18.66 11.02
N CYS A 199 11.25 -18.75 12.26
CA CYS A 199 10.97 -19.90 13.10
C CYS A 199 9.43 -20.10 13.21
N PRO A 200 8.91 -21.34 13.08
CA PRO A 200 7.49 -21.63 13.28
C PRO A 200 6.93 -21.10 14.61
N ASN A 201 7.76 -21.14 15.66
CA ASN A 201 7.45 -20.68 17.01
C ASN A 201 7.79 -19.20 17.25
N ASN A 202 8.08 -18.41 16.20
CA ASN A 202 8.41 -16.98 16.26
C ASN A 202 9.66 -16.60 17.08
N CYS A 203 10.54 -17.54 17.38
CA CYS A 203 11.70 -17.26 18.23
C CYS A 203 12.76 -16.39 17.53
N MET A 204 12.95 -16.56 16.22
CA MET A 204 13.96 -15.84 15.45
C MET A 204 13.62 -15.78 13.96
N LEU A 205 14.35 -14.92 13.24
CA LEU A 205 14.37 -14.83 11.78
C LEU A 205 15.67 -15.43 11.27
N PHE A 206 15.61 -16.22 10.21
CA PHE A 206 16.78 -16.76 9.52
C PHE A 206 17.34 -15.70 8.56
N ARG A 207 18.08 -14.73 9.11
CA ARG A 207 18.67 -13.60 8.37
C ARG A 207 20.11 -13.33 8.82
N ASN A 208 20.89 -12.66 7.98
CA ASN A 208 22.29 -12.32 8.26
C ASN A 208 23.11 -13.57 8.62
N GLU A 209 23.72 -13.60 9.80
CA GLU A 209 24.53 -14.73 10.29
C GLU A 209 23.73 -16.03 10.41
N ASP A 210 22.43 -15.92 10.69
CA ASP A 210 21.53 -17.05 10.88
C ASP A 210 20.91 -17.57 9.57
N GLU A 211 21.22 -16.95 8.42
CA GLU A 211 20.62 -17.28 7.12
C GLU A 211 20.88 -18.72 6.69
N LYS A 212 22.00 -19.32 7.12
CA LYS A 212 22.37 -20.70 6.76
C LYS A 212 21.83 -21.75 7.73
N LEU A 213 21.17 -21.34 8.83
CA LEU A 213 20.62 -22.29 9.79
C LEU A 213 19.41 -23.02 9.20
N GLU A 214 19.37 -24.33 9.44
CA GLU A 214 18.23 -25.19 9.06
C GLU A 214 17.25 -25.43 10.22
N SER A 215 17.65 -25.08 11.44
CA SER A 215 16.83 -25.17 12.66
C SER A 215 16.99 -23.92 13.51
N CYS A 216 15.97 -23.63 14.32
CA CYS A 216 15.98 -22.48 15.21
C CYS A 216 17.05 -22.66 16.30
N ALA A 217 17.90 -21.64 16.50
CA ALA A 217 18.91 -21.64 17.57
C ALA A 217 18.31 -21.69 18.99
N ILE A 218 17.04 -21.27 19.16
CA ILE A 218 16.38 -21.14 20.46
C ILE A 218 15.51 -22.36 20.79
N CYS A 219 14.62 -22.76 19.87
CA CYS A 219 13.67 -23.86 20.11
C CYS A 219 13.99 -25.15 19.34
N HIS A 220 15.07 -25.16 18.55
CA HIS A 220 15.52 -26.28 17.72
C HIS A 220 14.51 -26.80 16.69
N GLU A 221 13.37 -26.14 16.51
CA GLU A 221 12.39 -26.49 15.48
C GLU A 221 12.96 -26.26 14.08
N SER A 222 12.55 -27.11 13.15
CA SER A 222 12.96 -27.04 11.74
C SER A 222 12.50 -25.73 11.08
N ARG A 223 13.39 -25.12 10.30
CA ARG A 223 13.07 -24.00 9.41
C ARG A 223 12.07 -24.38 8.33
N TYR A 224 12.12 -25.62 7.86
CA TYR A 224 11.37 -26.11 6.71
C TYR A 224 10.17 -26.95 7.11
N LYS A 225 9.14 -26.98 6.25
CA LYS A 225 7.96 -27.83 6.43
C LYS A 225 8.35 -29.31 6.41
N LYS A 226 7.66 -30.11 7.21
CA LYS A 226 7.70 -31.58 7.16
C LYS A 226 6.55 -32.05 6.28
N VAL A 227 6.80 -32.91 5.30
CA VAL A 227 5.76 -33.59 4.50
C VAL A 227 5.85 -35.07 4.88
N ASP A 228 4.74 -35.66 5.33
CA ASP A 228 4.64 -37.06 5.75
C ASP A 228 5.67 -37.50 6.82
N GLY A 229 5.93 -36.63 7.80
CA GLY A 229 6.81 -36.95 8.94
C GLY A 229 8.30 -37.07 8.59
N GLN A 230 8.67 -36.91 7.32
CA GLN A 230 10.06 -36.84 6.87
C GLN A 230 10.45 -35.37 6.58
N PRO A 231 11.71 -34.97 6.87
CA PRO A 231 12.23 -33.73 6.32
C PRO A 231 12.10 -33.79 4.81
N THR A 232 11.67 -32.70 4.16
CA THR A 232 11.50 -32.62 2.70
C THR A 232 12.83 -32.81 1.98
N ASN A 233 13.26 -34.06 1.87
CA ASN A 233 14.30 -34.49 0.98
C ASN A 233 13.59 -35.28 -0.13
N VAL A 234 13.44 -34.57 -1.25
CA VAL A 234 13.28 -35.10 -2.61
C VAL A 234 11.86 -35.48 -3.06
N VAL A 235 11.27 -34.60 -3.88
CA VAL A 235 10.62 -34.98 -5.14
C VAL A 235 10.97 -33.92 -6.20
N ASN A 236 11.71 -34.32 -7.24
CA ASN A 236 11.93 -33.60 -8.51
C ASN A 236 12.37 -32.12 -8.47
N GLY A 237 13.55 -31.84 -7.88
CA GLY A 237 14.28 -30.59 -8.14
C GLY A 237 14.13 -29.48 -7.08
N ASN A 238 14.94 -29.58 -6.03
CA ASN A 238 15.60 -28.47 -5.30
C ASN A 238 14.80 -27.25 -4.80
N ARG A 239 13.73 -27.39 -4.01
CA ARG A 239 13.38 -26.30 -3.05
C ARG A 239 12.88 -26.83 -1.70
N LYS A 240 13.70 -26.67 -0.65
CA LYS A 240 13.25 -26.79 0.75
C LYS A 240 12.25 -25.66 1.01
N ILE A 241 11.02 -25.99 1.40
CA ILE A 241 9.95 -25.01 1.58
C ILE A 241 9.96 -24.53 3.05
N PRO A 242 10.16 -23.23 3.30
CA PRO A 242 10.13 -22.69 4.66
C PRO A 242 8.78 -22.91 5.33
N ALA A 243 8.81 -23.25 6.62
CA ALA A 243 7.61 -23.46 7.42
C ALA A 243 6.86 -22.16 7.67
N LYS A 244 7.59 -21.05 7.83
CA LYS A 244 7.04 -19.71 8.00
C LYS A 244 7.94 -18.67 7.34
N GLN A 245 7.33 -17.65 6.75
CA GLN A 245 8.03 -16.53 6.13
C GLN A 245 7.43 -15.20 6.60
N VAL A 246 8.29 -14.19 6.71
CA VAL A 246 7.94 -12.80 7.00
C VAL A 246 8.39 -11.95 5.81
N ARG A 247 7.54 -10.98 5.44
CA ARG A 247 7.88 -9.96 4.45
C ARG A 247 8.43 -8.74 5.17
N TYR A 248 9.69 -8.40 4.89
CA TYR A 248 10.36 -7.21 5.37
C TYR A 248 10.37 -6.15 4.27
N PHE A 249 9.88 -4.96 4.59
CA PHE A 249 9.95 -3.83 3.71
C PHE A 249 11.19 -2.99 4.04
N PRO A 250 12.19 -2.89 3.14
CA PRO A 250 13.40 -2.13 3.41
C PRO A 250 13.11 -0.68 3.80
N LEU A 251 13.58 -0.25 4.97
CA LEU A 251 13.33 1.10 5.48
C LEU A 251 14.07 2.17 4.69
N LYS A 252 15.36 1.97 4.39
CA LYS A 252 16.21 2.97 3.73
C LYS A 252 15.63 3.48 2.40
N PRO A 253 15.24 2.63 1.42
CA PRO A 253 14.63 3.10 0.18
C PRO A 253 13.26 3.77 0.38
N ARG A 254 12.52 3.41 1.42
CA ARG A 254 11.22 4.04 1.73
C ARG A 254 11.41 5.44 2.31
N LEU A 255 12.35 5.59 3.24
CA LEU A 255 12.70 6.89 3.81
C LEU A 255 13.25 7.82 2.71
N GLN A 256 14.17 7.35 1.87
CA GLN A 256 14.67 8.14 0.74
C GLN A 256 13.53 8.70 -0.13
N ARG A 257 12.54 7.87 -0.48
CA ARG A 257 11.35 8.33 -1.23
C ARG A 257 10.54 9.40 -0.51
N LEU A 258 10.33 9.25 0.81
CA LEU A 258 9.61 10.26 1.61
C LEU A 258 10.33 11.61 1.61
N PHE A 259 11.66 11.63 1.47
CA PHE A 259 12.44 12.87 1.34
C PHE A 259 12.59 13.38 -0.10
N MET A 260 12.27 12.58 -1.12
CA MET A 260 12.38 12.96 -2.54
C MET A 260 11.21 13.82 -3.04
N SER A 261 10.02 13.71 -2.46
CA SER A 261 8.89 14.61 -2.77
C SER A 261 8.93 15.83 -1.85
N SER A 262 8.85 17.03 -2.43
CA SER A 262 8.87 18.29 -1.67
C SER A 262 7.74 18.38 -0.64
N LYS A 263 6.56 17.82 -0.97
CA LYS A 263 5.40 17.77 -0.08
C LYS A 263 5.60 16.82 1.09
N THR A 264 6.13 15.62 0.85
CA THR A 264 6.37 14.66 1.94
C THR A 264 7.62 15.03 2.75
N ALA A 265 8.63 15.64 2.12
CA ALA A 265 9.84 16.07 2.78
C ALA A 265 9.57 17.15 3.83
N SER A 266 8.64 18.11 3.57
CA SER A 266 8.24 19.07 4.60
C SER A 266 7.59 18.39 5.80
N HIS A 267 6.73 17.40 5.59
CA HIS A 267 6.17 16.60 6.70
C HIS A 267 7.24 15.81 7.45
N MET A 268 8.26 15.31 6.75
CA MET A 268 9.38 14.61 7.39
C MET A 268 10.24 15.54 8.25
N ARG A 269 10.45 16.80 7.83
CA ARG A 269 11.23 17.82 8.55
C ARG A 269 10.41 18.68 9.51
N TRP A 270 9.09 18.52 9.53
CA TRP A 270 8.15 19.28 10.37
C TRP A 270 8.59 19.38 11.84
N HIS A 271 9.12 18.28 12.38
CA HIS A 271 9.57 18.21 13.78
C HIS A 271 10.69 19.18 14.12
N ALA A 272 11.48 19.62 13.13
CA ALA A 272 12.56 20.60 13.27
C ALA A 272 12.16 21.99 12.79
N GLU A 273 11.49 22.09 11.63
CA GLU A 273 11.22 23.37 10.95
C GLU A 273 9.95 24.08 11.44
N GLU A 274 8.88 23.32 11.69
CA GLU A 274 7.53 23.86 11.92
C GLU A 274 6.97 23.53 13.32
N ARG A 275 7.77 22.84 14.16
CA ARG A 275 7.40 22.54 15.54
C ARG A 275 7.24 23.84 16.33
N THR A 276 6.06 24.05 16.91
CA THR A 276 5.86 25.15 17.85
C THR A 276 6.52 24.82 19.20
N ASP A 277 7.43 25.67 19.64
CA ASP A 277 8.07 25.58 20.97
C ASP A 277 7.57 26.71 21.87
N ASP A 278 6.37 26.53 22.43
CA ASP A 278 5.70 27.46 23.35
C ASP A 278 5.79 26.99 24.81
N GLY A 279 6.61 25.97 25.09
CA GLY A 279 6.70 25.32 26.40
C GLY A 279 5.53 24.40 26.73
N VAL A 280 4.57 24.19 25.81
CA VAL A 280 3.47 23.22 25.98
C VAL A 280 3.84 21.89 25.35
N LEU A 281 3.63 20.81 26.09
CA LEU A 281 3.98 19.46 25.65
C LEU A 281 3.01 18.97 24.56
N ARG A 282 3.53 18.67 23.36
CA ARG A 282 2.78 18.16 22.21
C ARG A 282 3.27 16.77 21.82
N HIS A 283 2.35 15.82 21.75
CA HIS A 283 2.63 14.47 21.26
C HIS A 283 2.64 14.46 19.72
N PRO A 284 3.61 13.81 19.04
CA PRO A 284 4.68 12.96 19.58
C PRO A 284 6.05 13.64 19.82
N ALA A 285 6.26 14.86 19.30
CA ALA A 285 7.57 15.51 19.26
C ALA A 285 8.20 15.78 20.64
N ASP A 286 7.40 16.08 21.66
CA ASP A 286 7.92 16.35 23.01
C ASP A 286 7.94 15.11 23.92
N SER A 287 7.68 13.93 23.35
CA SER A 287 7.71 12.68 24.11
C SER A 287 9.12 12.42 24.66
N PRO A 288 9.24 11.81 25.87
CA PRO A 288 10.53 11.42 26.41
C PRO A 288 11.34 10.51 25.47
N ALA A 289 10.65 9.67 24.69
CA ALA A 289 11.27 8.79 23.70
C ALA A 289 11.96 9.57 22.58
N TRP A 290 11.35 10.66 22.09
CA TRP A 290 11.94 11.50 21.05
C TRP A 290 13.17 12.25 21.57
N LYS A 291 13.07 12.82 22.78
CA LYS A 291 14.19 13.50 23.46
C LYS A 291 15.38 12.56 23.72
N GLU A 292 15.10 11.33 24.13
CA GLU A 292 16.13 10.31 24.33
C GLU A 292 16.78 9.90 23.00
N PHE A 293 16.00 9.83 21.92
CA PHE A 293 16.51 9.53 20.59
C PHE A 293 17.44 10.63 20.07
N ASP A 294 17.04 11.90 20.15
CA ASP A 294 17.86 13.05 19.74
C ASP A 294 19.15 13.13 20.57
N ALA A 295 19.06 12.92 21.88
CA ALA A 295 20.23 12.91 22.76
C ALA A 295 21.23 11.78 22.43
N LYS A 296 20.74 10.62 21.96
CA LYS A 296 21.58 9.48 21.56
C LYS A 296 22.15 9.62 20.15
N ASN A 297 21.48 10.38 19.28
CA ASN A 297 21.85 10.54 17.87
C ASN A 297 21.98 12.04 17.52
N PRO A 298 22.93 12.77 18.14
CA PRO A 298 23.08 14.21 17.92
C PRO A 298 23.36 14.54 16.45
N ASP A 299 24.14 13.71 15.76
CA ASP A 299 24.46 13.91 14.34
C ASP A 299 23.21 13.77 13.46
N PHE A 300 22.28 12.87 13.80
CA PHE A 300 21.03 12.69 13.05
C PHE A 300 20.15 13.95 13.12
N SER A 301 20.13 14.65 14.26
CA SER A 301 19.40 15.91 14.40
C SER A 301 20.01 17.07 13.59
N SER A 302 21.29 16.95 13.20
CA SER A 302 21.99 17.96 12.39
C SER A 302 21.88 17.75 10.88
N GLU A 303 21.30 16.63 10.44
CA GLU A 303 21.08 16.31 9.01
C GLU A 303 19.73 16.83 8.46
N VAL A 304 18.91 17.47 9.31
CA VAL A 304 17.57 17.99 8.96
C VAL A 304 17.65 19.45 8.52
#